data_AF-A0A937KZS6-F1
#
_entry.id   AF-A0A937KZS6-F1
#
_cell.length_a   1.000
_cell.length_b   1.000
_cell.length_c   1.000
_cell.angle_alpha   90.00
_cell.angle_beta   90.00
_cell.angle_gamma   90.00
#
_symmetry.space_group_name_H-M   'P 1'
#
loop_
_entity.id
_entity.type
_entity.pdbx_description
1 polymer ?
#
loop_
_entity_poly.entity_id
_entity_poly.type
_entity_poly.pdbx_seq_one_letter_code
_entity_poly.pdbx_strand_id
1 'polypeptide(L)'
;MKYPDETRTFKLYLSASPPYGGTVTIELTDETQGEYLWGDVVSIKAIASPGYNFEKFSGNIYLGDLIVTTGNGADKLRMGYTSL
;
A
#
# COMPACT_ATOMS: atom_id res chain seq x y z
N MET A 1 -21.30 7.89 22.80
CA MET A 1 -20.78 6.52 22.99
C MET A 1 -19.52 6.40 22.16
N LYS A 2 -18.35 6.34 22.82
CA LYS A 2 -17.10 6.00 22.15
C LYS A 2 -17.17 4.48 21.92
N TYR A 3 -17.08 4.02 20.67
CA TYR A 3 -16.98 2.59 20.39
C TYR A 3 -15.79 2.03 21.20
N PRO A 4 -15.88 0.82 21.78
CA PRO A 4 -14.72 0.22 22.43
C PRO A 4 -13.59 0.18 21.40
N ASP A 5 -12.37 0.50 21.83
CA ASP A 5 -11.18 0.45 20.98
C ASP A 5 -11.01 -1.02 20.53
N GLU A 6 -11.61 -1.39 19.40
CA GLU A 6 -11.53 -2.73 18.84
C GLU A 6 -10.10 -2.96 18.37
N THR A 7 -9.33 -3.71 19.15
CA THR A 7 -8.00 -4.18 18.75
C THR A 7 -8.15 -5.35 17.76
N ARG A 8 -8.60 -5.05 16.54
CA ARG A 8 -8.55 -6.02 15.43
C ARG A 8 -7.21 -5.88 14.73
N THR A 9 -6.50 -6.99 14.57
CA THR A 9 -5.26 -7.07 13.79
C THR A 9 -5.53 -7.66 12.42
N PHE A 10 -4.81 -7.16 11.42
CA PHE A 10 -4.92 -7.57 10.02
C PHE A 10 -3.53 -7.89 9.48
N LYS A 11 -3.46 -8.91 8.63
CA LYS A 11 -2.24 -9.25 7.89
C LYS A 11 -2.33 -8.65 6.50
N LEU A 12 -1.35 -7.84 6.12
CA LEU A 12 -1.19 -7.31 4.78
C LEU A 12 -0.23 -8.22 3.99
N TYR A 13 -0.54 -8.47 2.72
CA TYR A 13 0.31 -9.15 1.77
C TYR A 13 0.32 -8.38 0.46
N LEU A 14 1.51 -8.12 -0.09
CA LEU A 14 1.71 -7.37 -1.33
C LEU A 14 2.36 -8.26 -2.39
N SER A 15 1.91 -8.11 -3.63
CA SER A 15 2.51 -8.77 -4.78
C SER A 15 2.39 -7.92 -6.04
N ALA A 16 3.38 -8.02 -6.92
CA ALA A 16 3.33 -7.39 -8.23
C ALA A 16 2.60 -8.31 -9.21
N SER A 17 1.76 -7.72 -10.07
CA SER A 17 1.09 -8.43 -11.17
C SER A 17 1.21 -7.59 -12.46
N PRO A 18 1.96 -8.08 -13.48
CA PRO A 18 2.69 -9.34 -13.51
C PRO A 18 3.88 -9.37 -12.52
N PRO A 19 4.32 -10.56 -12.05
CA PRO A 19 5.37 -10.68 -11.02
C PRO A 19 6.71 -10.05 -11.40
N TYR A 20 7.05 -10.04 -12.70
CA TYR A 20 8.28 -9.42 -13.23
C TYR A 20 8.08 -7.96 -13.65
N GLY A 21 6.85 -7.45 -13.59
CA GLY A 21 6.50 -6.10 -14.03
C GLY A 21 6.99 -5.00 -13.08
N GLY A 22 7.43 -5.36 -11.88
CA GLY A 22 7.97 -4.42 -10.91
C GLY A 22 8.11 -5.02 -9.52
N THR A 23 8.36 -4.16 -8.56
CA THR A 23 8.38 -4.49 -7.12
C THR A 23 7.29 -3.69 -6.42
N VAL A 24 6.79 -4.25 -5.32
CA VAL A 24 5.90 -3.57 -4.39
C VAL A 24 6.35 -3.88 -2.98
N THR A 25 6.53 -2.85 -2.15
CA THR A 25 6.99 -3.00 -0.77
C THR A 25 6.22 -2.10 0.18
N ILE A 26 6.31 -2.43 1.45
CA ILE A 26 5.80 -1.66 2.56
C ILE A 26 6.81 -0.52 2.85
N GLU A 27 6.32 0.71 2.89
CA GLU A 27 7.08 1.92 3.19
C GLU A 27 8.38 2.07 2.36
N LEU A 28 9.52 2.21 3.06
CA LEU A 28 10.87 2.24 2.49
C LEU A 28 11.65 0.95 2.82
N THR A 29 10.95 -0.10 3.27
CA THR A 29 11.55 -1.41 3.53
C THR A 29 11.47 -2.29 2.28
N ASP A 30 12.08 -3.47 2.36
CA ASP A 30 11.95 -4.55 1.36
C ASP A 30 10.87 -5.57 1.76
N GLU A 31 10.04 -5.24 2.76
CA GLU A 31 9.00 -6.14 3.24
C GLU A 31 7.75 -6.10 2.36
N THR A 32 7.12 -7.25 2.19
CA THR A 32 5.88 -7.42 1.42
C THR A 32 4.73 -7.95 2.29
N GLN A 33 4.98 -8.16 3.58
CA GLN A 33 3.99 -8.62 4.55
C GLN A 33 4.17 -7.91 5.89
N GLY A 34 3.07 -7.67 6.60
CA GLY A 34 3.10 -7.03 7.92
C GLY A 34 1.79 -7.22 8.68
N GLU A 35 1.81 -6.93 9.98
CA GLU A 35 0.63 -6.97 10.85
C GLU A 35 0.28 -5.55 11.31
N TYR A 36 -0.99 -5.19 11.19
CA TYR A 36 -1.49 -3.84 11.44
C TYR A 36 -2.78 -3.86 12.23
N LEU A 37 -3.03 -2.81 13.01
CA LEU A 37 -4.29 -2.61 13.71
C LEU A 37 -5.34 -2.00 12.79
N TRP A 38 -6.60 -2.21 13.14
CA TRP A 38 -7.70 -1.54 12.47
C TRP A 38 -7.56 -0.01 12.54
N GLY A 39 -7.61 0.64 11.37
CA GLY A 39 -7.42 2.09 11.25
C GLY A 39 -5.97 2.53 11.08
N ASP A 40 -4.99 1.61 11.09
CA ASP A 40 -3.60 1.94 10.77
C ASP A 40 -3.46 2.35 9.30
N VAL A 41 -2.74 3.45 9.09
CA VAL A 41 -2.35 3.93 7.77
C VAL A 41 -0.97 3.41 7.43
N VAL A 42 -0.90 2.53 6.43
CA VAL A 42 0.35 1.93 5.95
C VAL A 42 0.77 2.64 4.65
N SER A 43 2.02 3.04 4.50
CA SER A 43 2.48 3.51 3.19
C SER A 43 2.96 2.33 2.36
N ILE A 44 2.63 2.26 1.08
CA ILE A 44 3.20 1.26 0.15
C ILE A 44 3.85 1.95 -1.04
N LYS A 45 4.86 1.28 -1.60
CA LYS A 45 5.63 1.78 -2.73
C LYS A 45 5.60 0.74 -3.84
N ALA A 46 5.32 1.18 -5.07
CA ALA A 46 5.48 0.36 -6.26
C ALA A 46 6.58 0.97 -7.15
N ILE A 47 7.43 0.11 -7.70
CA ILE A 47 8.46 0.49 -8.68
C ILE A 47 8.30 -0.41 -9.90
N ALA A 48 7.91 0.16 -11.04
CA ALA A 48 7.81 -0.58 -12.28
C ALA A 48 9.20 -0.94 -12.83
N SER A 49 9.32 -2.15 -13.37
CA SER A 49 10.50 -2.57 -14.12
C SER A 49 10.55 -1.87 -15.48
N PRO A 50 11.73 -1.71 -16.11
CA PRO A 50 11.85 -1.16 -17.45
C PRO A 50 10.92 -1.86 -18.45
N GLY A 51 10.18 -1.08 -19.26
CA GLY A 51 9.19 -1.60 -20.20
C GLY A 51 7.79 -1.81 -19.61
N TYR A 52 7.60 -1.59 -18.31
CA TYR A 52 6.31 -1.60 -17.62
C TYR A 52 5.95 -0.22 -17.09
N ASN A 53 4.66 0.02 -16.91
CA ASN A 53 4.15 1.17 -16.19
C ASN A 53 3.33 0.69 -15.00
N PHE A 54 3.48 1.35 -13.86
CA PHE A 54 2.59 1.13 -12.74
C PHE A 54 1.22 1.75 -13.08
N GLU A 55 0.17 0.94 -13.11
CA GLU A 55 -1.18 1.39 -13.43
C GLU A 55 -1.96 1.76 -12.15
N LYS A 56 -2.04 0.83 -11.20
CA LYS A 56 -2.81 0.98 -9.97
C LYS A 56 -2.46 -0.08 -8.94
N PHE A 57 -2.87 0.17 -7.71
CA PHE A 57 -3.05 -0.89 -6.71
C PHE A 57 -4.44 -1.51 -6.85
N SER A 58 -4.54 -2.80 -6.56
CA SER A 58 -5.80 -3.54 -6.50
C SER A 58 -5.78 -4.51 -5.34
N GLY A 59 -6.93 -4.80 -4.75
CA GLY A 59 -7.08 -5.74 -3.64
C GLY A 59 -8.19 -5.32 -2.70
N ASN A 60 -8.26 -5.95 -1.53
CA ASN A 60 -9.14 -5.54 -0.44
C ASN A 60 -8.54 -4.32 0.28
N ILE A 61 -8.43 -3.22 -0.46
CA ILE A 61 -7.82 -1.97 -0.01
C ILE A 61 -8.84 -0.85 -0.11
N TYR A 62 -8.95 -0.02 0.94
CA TYR A 62 -9.56 1.30 0.82
C TYR A 62 -8.47 2.33 0.55
N LEU A 63 -8.64 3.11 -0.51
CA LEU A 63 -7.76 4.23 -0.81
C LEU A 63 -8.19 5.42 0.05
N GLY A 64 -7.52 5.62 1.18
CA GLY A 64 -7.57 6.86 1.95
C GLY A 64 -6.63 7.90 1.35
N ASP A 65 -7.16 9.10 1.13
CA ASP A 65 -6.52 10.31 0.58
C ASP A 65 -5.35 10.07 -0.40
N LEU A 66 -5.66 10.07 -1.70
CA LEU A 66 -4.69 9.84 -2.77
C LEU A 66 -3.86 11.12 -3.00
N ILE A 67 -2.70 11.25 -2.36
CA ILE A 67 -1.71 12.26 -2.75
C ILE A 67 -0.80 11.68 -3.84
N VAL A 68 -1.20 11.88 -5.11
CA VAL A 68 -0.36 11.61 -6.29
C VAL A 68 0.61 12.78 -6.47
N THR A 69 1.89 12.57 -6.16
CA THR A 69 2.95 13.52 -6.52
C THR A 69 3.58 13.06 -7.83
N THR A 70 3.01 13.43 -8.97
CA THR A 70 3.65 13.22 -10.28
C THR A 70 4.80 14.21 -10.46
N GLY A 71 6.00 13.82 -10.01
CA GLY A 71 7.22 14.60 -10.18
C GLY A 71 8.44 13.70 -10.27
N ASN A 72 8.77 13.25 -11.48
CA ASN A 72 10.07 12.71 -11.91
C ASN A 72 10.76 11.72 -10.94
N GLY A 73 10.16 10.54 -10.72
CA GLY A 73 10.97 9.32 -10.52
C GLY A 73 10.82 8.53 -9.22
N ALA A 74 9.91 8.88 -8.31
CA ALA A 74 9.46 7.95 -7.25
C ALA A 74 8.13 8.44 -6.71
N ASP A 75 7.04 7.77 -7.08
CA ASP A 75 5.72 8.08 -6.53
C ASP A 75 5.71 7.65 -5.05
N LYS A 76 5.99 8.61 -4.16
CA LYS A 76 5.69 8.47 -2.73
C LYS A 76 4.20 8.69 -2.55
N LEU A 77 3.42 7.65 -2.81
CA LEU A 77 2.00 7.64 -2.49
C LEU A 77 1.87 7.49 -0.97
N ARG A 78 1.53 8.58 -0.28
CA ARG A 78 1.09 8.50 1.12
C ARG A 78 -0.34 8.01 1.09
N MET A 79 -0.51 6.69 1.10
CA MET A 79 -1.81 6.05 1.02
C MET A 79 -2.33 5.81 2.42
N GLY A 80 -3.44 6.45 2.77
CA GLY A 80 -4.25 6.02 3.91
C GLY A 80 -4.87 4.67 3.59
N TYR A 81 -4.80 3.68 4.48
CA TYR A 81 -5.63 2.49 4.36
C TYR A 81 -6.59 2.43 5.54
N THR A 82 -7.83 2.09 5.27
CA THR A 82 -8.74 1.55 6.29
C THR A 82 -9.17 0.18 5.80
N SER A 83 -8.95 -0.89 6.56
CA SER A 83 -9.59 -2.17 6.22
C SER A 83 -11.08 -2.07 6.60
N LEU A 84 -11.96 -2.67 5.77
CA LEU A 84 -13.31 -3.05 6.23
C LEU A 84 -13.22 -3.97 7.44
#